data_AF-A0A969L419-F1
#
_entry.id   AF-A0A969L419-F1
#
_cell.length_a   1.000
_cell.length_b   1.000
_cell.length_c   1.000
_cell.angle_alpha   90.00
_cell.angle_beta   90.00
_cell.angle_gamma   90.00
#
_symmetry.space_group_name_H-M   'P 1'
#
loop_
_entity.id
_entity.type
_entity.pdbx_description
1 polymer ?
#
loop_
_entity_poly.entity_id
_entity_poly.type
_entity_poly.pdbx_seq_one_letter_code
_entity_poly.pdbx_strand_id
1 'polypeptide(L)'
;MVALAVDLGAHRLEVAHVQYYGWALLNRAALMPTREQLEAATAIVERSRRELRGRLAIDYVIPDYWAKRPKPCMGGWGRRSLNVTPSGKVLPCHAAEVIPGLTFWSVTEHSLAESRLILIGTSDTQRVLTVVFTYRSSKNHEKEIYRIISGRPASKIERKAYVEAAPAKR
;
A
#
# COMPACT_ATOMS: atom_id res chain seq x y z
N MET A 1 -0.60 -17.07 18.02
CA MET A 1 -1.39 -16.06 17.29
C MET A 1 -2.82 -16.52 17.06
N VAL A 2 -3.07 -17.66 16.40
CA VAL A 2 -4.45 -18.17 16.19
C VAL A 2 -5.18 -18.39 17.51
N ALA A 3 -4.61 -19.16 18.45
CA ALA A 3 -5.19 -19.39 19.77
C ALA A 3 -5.49 -18.06 20.49
N LEU A 4 -4.50 -17.17 20.57
CA LEU A 4 -4.67 -15.84 21.16
C LEU A 4 -5.82 -15.02 20.52
N ALA A 5 -5.96 -15.05 19.19
CA ALA A 5 -7.05 -14.35 18.51
C ALA A 5 -8.42 -14.92 18.89
N VAL A 6 -8.52 -16.24 19.07
CA VAL A 6 -9.73 -16.89 19.57
C VAL A 6 -10.02 -16.50 21.01
N ASP A 7 -9.01 -16.53 21.88
CA ASP A 7 -9.16 -16.21 23.30
C ASP A 7 -9.60 -14.76 23.52
N LEU A 8 -9.11 -13.83 22.67
CA LEU A 8 -9.52 -12.43 22.68
C LEU A 8 -10.90 -12.19 22.04
N GLY A 9 -11.56 -13.23 21.52
CA GLY A 9 -12.84 -13.09 20.82
C GLY A 9 -12.74 -12.29 19.52
N ALA A 10 -11.57 -12.28 18.87
CA ALA A 10 -11.36 -11.53 17.63
C ALA A 10 -12.20 -12.11 16.48
N HIS A 11 -12.79 -11.23 15.67
CA HIS A 11 -13.54 -11.65 14.49
C HIS A 11 -12.63 -11.95 13.28
N ARG A 12 -11.44 -11.35 13.25
CA ARG A 12 -10.50 -11.46 12.13
C ARG A 12 -9.06 -11.50 12.64
N LEU A 13 -8.25 -12.34 12.02
CA LEU A 13 -6.80 -12.41 12.18
C LEU A 13 -6.14 -12.23 10.82
N GLU A 14 -5.31 -11.19 10.70
CA GLU A 14 -4.50 -10.96 9.51
C GLU A 14 -3.07 -11.47 9.77
N VAL A 15 -2.67 -12.48 8.98
CA VAL A 15 -1.31 -13.01 8.97
C VAL A 15 -0.66 -12.52 7.67
N ALA A 16 0.06 -11.42 7.74
CA ALA A 16 0.70 -10.81 6.59
C ALA A 16 2.22 -10.80 6.73
N HIS A 17 2.90 -11.18 5.65
CA HIS A 17 4.34 -11.01 5.57
C HIS A 17 4.73 -9.53 5.47
N VAL A 18 5.89 -9.16 6.03
CA VAL A 18 6.43 -7.80 5.90
C VAL A 18 6.62 -7.42 4.42
N GLN A 19 6.20 -6.20 4.07
CA GLN A 19 6.51 -5.60 2.78
C GLN A 19 7.94 -5.05 2.80
N TYR A 20 8.71 -5.33 1.75
CA TYR A 20 10.12 -4.95 1.69
C TYR A 20 10.34 -3.59 1.05
N TYR A 21 10.30 -2.54 1.86
CA TYR A 21 10.71 -1.19 1.51
C TYR A 21 11.43 -0.54 2.71
N GLY A 22 12.16 0.55 2.48
CA GLY A 22 12.91 1.25 3.53
C GLY A 22 13.86 0.31 4.29
N TRP A 23 13.81 0.32 5.63
CA TRP A 23 14.65 -0.51 6.49
C TRP A 23 14.48 -2.02 6.24
N ALA A 24 13.26 -2.48 5.99
CA ALA A 24 12.99 -3.90 5.76
C ALA A 24 13.69 -4.42 4.49
N LEU A 25 13.82 -3.58 3.47
CA LEU A 25 14.52 -3.94 2.24
C LEU A 25 16.02 -4.19 2.50
N LEU A 26 16.66 -3.36 3.32
CA LEU A 26 18.07 -3.51 3.71
C LEU A 26 18.30 -4.80 4.52
N ASN A 27 17.31 -5.23 5.30
CA ASN A 27 17.38 -6.40 6.16
C ASN A 27 16.68 -7.62 5.58
N ARG A 28 16.40 -7.62 4.27
CA ARG A 28 15.58 -8.63 3.61
C ARG A 28 16.06 -10.05 3.86
N ALA A 29 17.38 -10.29 3.83
CA ALA A 29 17.95 -11.62 4.01
C ALA A 29 17.61 -12.23 5.38
N ALA A 30 17.59 -11.41 6.44
CA ALA A 30 17.24 -11.85 7.78
C ALA A 30 15.72 -11.99 7.99
N LEU A 31 14.94 -11.19 7.29
CA LEU A 31 13.48 -11.13 7.45
C LEU A 31 12.72 -12.10 6.54
N MET A 32 13.34 -12.62 5.48
CA MET A 32 12.66 -13.49 4.51
C MET A 32 12.55 -14.92 5.02
N PRO A 33 11.35 -15.50 5.07
CA PRO A 33 11.18 -16.87 5.49
C PRO A 33 11.76 -17.79 4.43
N THR A 34 12.31 -18.91 4.90
CA THR A 34 12.66 -20.01 4.02
C THR A 34 11.41 -20.61 3.40
N ARG A 35 11.59 -21.43 2.36
CA ARG A 35 10.50 -22.09 1.68
C ARG A 35 9.73 -23.02 2.63
N GLU A 36 10.46 -23.75 3.45
CA GLU A 36 9.95 -24.74 4.41
C GLU A 36 9.14 -24.04 5.50
N GLN A 37 9.61 -22.89 5.99
CA GLN A 37 8.88 -22.07 6.95
C GLN A 37 7.55 -21.57 6.37
N LEU A 38 7.56 -21.14 5.10
CA LEU A 38 6.36 -20.69 4.41
C LEU A 38 5.34 -21.84 4.25
N GLU A 39 5.79 -23.02 3.86
CA GLU A 39 4.94 -24.21 3.67
C GLU A 39 4.34 -24.67 5.00
N ALA A 40 5.13 -24.71 6.08
CA ALA A 40 4.66 -25.02 7.42
C ALA A 40 3.60 -24.01 7.90
N ALA A 41 3.85 -22.70 7.74
CA ALA A 41 2.90 -21.65 8.10
C ALA A 41 1.60 -21.76 7.29
N THR A 42 1.70 -22.03 5.99
CA THR A 42 0.55 -22.23 5.11
C THR A 42 -0.30 -23.41 5.58
N ALA A 43 0.32 -24.54 5.91
CA ALA A 43 -0.40 -25.72 6.40
C ALA A 43 -1.17 -25.45 7.71
N ILE A 44 -0.57 -24.67 8.62
CA ILE A 44 -1.22 -24.27 9.89
C ILE A 44 -2.42 -23.35 9.61
N VAL A 45 -2.26 -22.34 8.76
CA VAL A 45 -3.33 -21.40 8.38
C VAL A 45 -4.49 -22.15 7.73
N GLU A 46 -4.22 -23.01 6.76
CA GLU A 46 -5.26 -23.74 6.04
C GLU A 46 -6.03 -24.70 6.94
N ARG A 47 -5.35 -25.34 7.91
CA ARG A 47 -6.00 -26.13 8.95
C ARG A 47 -6.90 -25.26 9.83
N SER A 48 -6.36 -24.15 10.33
CA SER A 48 -7.07 -23.23 11.23
C SER A 48 -8.32 -22.63 10.57
N ARG A 49 -8.25 -22.30 9.26
CA ARG A 49 -9.39 -21.81 8.48
C ARG A 49 -10.54 -22.80 8.45
N ARG A 50 -10.25 -24.11 8.35
CA ARG A 50 -11.27 -25.17 8.36
C ARG A 50 -11.88 -25.33 9.74
N GLU A 51 -11.04 -25.42 10.77
CA GLU A 51 -11.47 -25.68 12.15
C GLU A 51 -12.23 -24.50 12.77
N LEU A 52 -11.89 -23.26 12.41
CA LEU A 52 -12.46 -22.05 13.02
C LEU A 52 -13.48 -21.35 12.11
N ARG A 53 -14.00 -22.04 11.09
CA ARG A 53 -14.98 -21.49 10.16
C ARG A 53 -16.21 -20.97 10.93
N GLY A 54 -16.59 -19.73 10.64
CA GLY A 54 -17.72 -19.05 11.30
C GLY A 54 -17.39 -18.44 12.66
N ARG A 55 -16.21 -18.76 13.25
CA ARG A 55 -15.72 -18.16 14.50
C ARG A 55 -14.65 -17.11 14.26
N LEU A 56 -13.64 -17.40 13.45
CA LEU A 56 -12.51 -16.50 13.17
C LEU A 56 -12.22 -16.47 11.67
N ALA A 57 -12.26 -15.29 11.06
CA ALA A 57 -11.79 -15.09 9.69
C ALA A 57 -10.26 -14.95 9.68
N ILE A 58 -9.55 -15.72 8.87
CA ILE A 58 -8.08 -15.64 8.77
C ILE A 58 -7.68 -15.19 7.37
N ASP A 59 -7.16 -13.97 7.25
CA ASP A 59 -6.51 -13.48 6.03
C ASP A 59 -5.04 -13.81 6.07
N TYR A 60 -4.53 -14.35 4.97
CA TYR A 60 -3.15 -14.81 4.89
C TYR A 60 -2.49 -14.27 3.63
N VAL A 61 -1.45 -13.47 3.82
CA VAL A 61 -0.70 -12.81 2.76
C VAL A 61 0.72 -13.31 2.77
N ILE A 62 1.03 -14.19 1.82
CA ILE A 62 2.37 -14.76 1.63
C ILE A 62 3.36 -13.72 1.06
N PRO A 63 4.69 -13.95 1.23
CA PRO A 63 5.70 -13.08 0.63
C PRO A 63 5.67 -13.18 -0.89
N ASP A 64 5.59 -12.05 -1.59
CA ASP A 64 5.54 -12.01 -3.06
C ASP A 64 6.83 -12.52 -3.73
N TYR A 65 7.93 -12.65 -2.98
CA TYR A 65 9.20 -13.21 -3.46
C TYR A 65 9.12 -14.70 -3.82
N TRP A 66 8.15 -15.42 -3.28
CA TRP A 66 7.88 -16.82 -3.62
C TRP A 66 6.78 -16.96 -4.68
N ALA A 67 6.24 -15.84 -5.20
CA ALA A 67 5.21 -15.84 -6.24
C ALA A 67 5.83 -15.89 -7.65
N LYS A 68 5.14 -16.56 -8.58
CA LYS A 68 5.59 -16.65 -10.00
C LYS A 68 5.55 -15.30 -10.73
N ARG A 69 4.65 -14.41 -10.35
CA ARG A 69 4.46 -13.08 -10.97
C ARG A 69 4.13 -12.04 -9.89
N PRO A 70 4.60 -10.80 -10.03
CA PRO A 70 4.26 -9.73 -9.09
C PRO A 70 2.78 -9.38 -9.20
N LYS A 71 2.11 -9.25 -8.05
CA LYS A 71 0.76 -8.69 -7.96
C LYS A 71 0.83 -7.15 -7.90
N PRO A 72 -0.16 -6.42 -8.42
CA PRO A 72 -0.19 -4.98 -8.28
C PRO A 72 -0.40 -4.59 -6.80
N CYS A 73 0.59 -3.91 -6.20
CA CYS A 73 0.50 -3.43 -4.82
C CYS A 73 -0.71 -2.50 -4.65
N MET A 74 -1.56 -2.77 -3.65
CA MET A 74 -2.83 -2.07 -3.40
C MET A 74 -3.75 -1.96 -4.64
N GLY A 75 -3.67 -2.93 -5.56
CA GLY A 75 -4.44 -2.91 -6.82
C GLY A 75 -3.89 -1.96 -7.90
N GLY A 76 -2.76 -1.32 -7.63
CA GLY A 76 -2.09 -0.37 -8.52
C GLY A 76 -1.77 0.93 -7.79
N TRP A 77 -0.68 1.57 -8.19
CA TRP A 77 -0.19 2.82 -7.60
C TRP A 77 -1.27 3.91 -7.59
N GLY A 78 -1.59 4.44 -6.41
CA GLY A 78 -2.68 5.39 -6.17
C GLY A 78 -4.09 4.85 -6.40
N ARG A 79 -4.27 3.75 -7.15
CA ARG A 79 -5.54 3.34 -7.78
C ARG A 79 -6.72 3.17 -6.82
N ARG A 80 -6.46 2.70 -5.60
CA ARG A 80 -7.51 2.34 -4.64
C ARG A 80 -7.45 3.12 -3.33
N SER A 81 -6.28 3.60 -2.96
CA SER A 81 -6.03 4.18 -1.65
C SER A 81 -4.96 5.26 -1.75
N LEU A 82 -5.10 6.28 -0.93
CA LEU A 82 -4.07 7.26 -0.65
C LEU A 82 -3.86 7.31 0.87
N ASN A 83 -2.65 7.67 1.28
CA ASN A 83 -2.31 7.90 2.69
C ASN A 83 -2.05 9.38 2.89
N VAL A 84 -2.55 9.94 3.98
CA VAL A 84 -2.20 11.30 4.40
C VAL A 84 -1.26 11.15 5.59
N THR A 85 -0.04 11.69 5.50
CA THR A 85 0.91 11.66 6.61
C THR A 85 0.45 12.62 7.73
N PRO A 86 0.99 12.48 8.96
CA PRO A 86 0.74 13.47 10.02
C PRO A 86 1.16 14.90 9.66
N SER A 87 2.13 15.07 8.76
CA SER A 87 2.55 16.37 8.22
C SER A 87 1.64 16.89 7.10
N GLY A 88 0.60 16.15 6.73
CA GLY A 88 -0.36 16.53 5.70
C GLY A 88 -0.04 16.04 4.29
N LYS A 89 1.11 15.38 4.06
CA LYS A 89 1.48 14.91 2.72
C LYS A 89 0.55 13.80 2.23
N VAL A 90 0.11 13.90 0.97
CA VAL A 90 -0.74 12.90 0.31
C VAL A 90 0.13 11.94 -0.51
N LEU A 91 0.13 10.68 -0.11
CA LEU A 91 0.95 9.63 -0.68
C LEU A 91 0.10 8.58 -1.42
N PRO A 92 0.51 8.13 -2.62
CA PRO A 92 -0.17 7.07 -3.36
C PRO A 92 -0.06 5.66 -2.74
N CYS A 93 0.89 5.47 -1.81
CA CYS A 93 1.01 4.30 -0.94
C CYS A 93 1.88 4.68 0.27
N HIS A 94 1.90 3.87 1.33
CA HIS A 94 2.61 4.21 2.58
C HIS A 94 4.13 4.33 2.37
N ALA A 95 4.68 3.64 1.38
CA ALA A 95 6.11 3.60 1.10
C ALA A 95 6.55 4.61 0.02
N ALA A 96 5.67 5.49 -0.44
CA ALA A 96 5.92 6.27 -1.66
C ALA A 96 7.14 7.20 -1.57
N GLU A 97 7.42 7.74 -0.38
CA GLU A 97 8.54 8.66 -0.14
C GLU A 97 9.93 8.04 -0.30
N VAL A 98 10.02 6.70 -0.40
CA VAL A 98 11.29 6.01 -0.71
C VAL A 98 11.73 6.24 -2.16
N ILE A 99 10.80 6.60 -3.06
CA ILE A 99 11.11 6.80 -4.46
C ILE A 99 11.72 8.21 -4.65
N PRO A 100 12.98 8.30 -5.13
CA PRO A 100 13.60 9.60 -5.37
C PRO A 100 12.91 10.32 -6.54
N GLY A 101 13.04 11.64 -6.57
CA GLY A 101 12.51 12.47 -7.67
C GLY A 101 10.98 12.64 -7.66
N LEU A 102 10.28 12.22 -6.60
CA LEU A 102 8.85 12.49 -6.42
C LEU A 102 8.65 13.61 -5.39
N THR A 103 7.97 14.67 -5.83
CA THR A 103 7.43 15.70 -4.93
C THR A 103 6.00 15.33 -4.55
N PHE A 104 5.69 15.33 -3.25
CA PHE A 104 4.35 15.06 -2.73
C PHE A 104 3.73 16.33 -2.18
N TRP A 105 2.41 16.44 -2.29
CA TRP A 105 1.68 17.61 -1.84
C TRP A 105 1.12 17.48 -0.45
N SER A 106 0.94 18.61 0.21
CA SER A 106 0.30 18.69 1.52
C SER A 106 -1.14 19.16 1.41
N VAL A 107 -2.05 18.52 2.16
CA VAL A 107 -3.44 19.00 2.32
C VAL A 107 -3.52 20.37 2.98
N THR A 108 -2.44 20.87 3.60
CA THR A 108 -2.38 22.19 4.24
C THR A 108 -2.00 23.32 3.28
N GLU A 109 -1.42 23.00 2.14
CA GLU A 109 -0.86 23.97 1.19
C GLU A 109 -1.77 24.20 -0.02
N HIS A 110 -2.81 23.38 -0.16
CA HIS A 110 -3.73 23.41 -1.30
C HIS A 110 -5.17 23.66 -0.84
N SER A 111 -5.84 24.65 -1.44
CA SER A 111 -7.17 25.11 -1.00
C SER A 111 -8.29 24.77 -2.01
N LEU A 112 -9.55 24.87 -1.55
CA LEU A 112 -10.76 24.73 -2.38
C LEU A 112 -10.85 25.74 -3.53
N ALA A 113 -10.08 26.83 -3.48
CA ALA A 113 -10.03 27.85 -4.54
C ALA A 113 -9.17 27.42 -5.74
N GLU A 114 -8.37 26.36 -5.60
CA GLU A 114 -7.53 25.86 -6.68
C GLU A 114 -8.31 25.03 -7.70
N SER A 115 -7.78 24.97 -8.93
CA SER A 115 -8.38 24.23 -10.02
C SER A 115 -8.59 22.74 -9.65
N ARG A 116 -9.63 22.09 -10.18
CA ARG A 116 -10.00 20.70 -9.79
C ARG A 116 -9.05 19.59 -10.28
N LEU A 117 -7.91 19.93 -10.86
CA LEU A 117 -6.95 19.02 -11.46
C LEU A 117 -5.56 19.45 -11.06
N ILE A 118 -5.05 18.89 -9.97
CA ILE A 118 -3.77 19.31 -9.45
C ILE A 118 -2.80 18.10 -9.50
N LEU A 119 -1.68 18.30 -10.21
CA LEU A 119 -0.51 17.45 -10.35
C LEU A 119 0.24 17.15 -9.02
N ILE A 120 -0.04 16.02 -8.36
CA ILE A 120 0.61 15.69 -7.06
C ILE A 120 2.05 15.17 -7.17
N GLY A 121 2.69 15.27 -8.33
CA GLY A 121 4.09 14.88 -8.52
C GLY A 121 4.49 14.64 -9.97
N THR A 122 5.72 15.01 -10.29
CA THR A 122 6.41 14.70 -11.55
C THR A 122 7.53 13.71 -11.28
N SER A 123 7.65 12.64 -12.07
CA SER A 123 8.89 11.85 -12.09
C SER A 123 10.03 12.63 -12.76
N ASP A 124 11.27 12.14 -12.62
CA ASP A 124 12.44 12.66 -13.36
C ASP A 124 12.25 12.70 -14.89
N THR A 125 11.31 11.91 -15.40
CA THR A 125 10.90 11.89 -16.83
C THR A 125 9.78 12.87 -17.17
N GLN A 126 9.46 13.82 -16.29
CA GLN A 126 8.36 14.79 -16.39
C GLN A 126 6.97 14.18 -16.61
N ARG A 127 6.79 12.90 -16.26
CA ARG A 127 5.47 12.26 -16.41
C ARG A 127 4.65 12.40 -15.14
N VAL A 128 3.43 12.86 -15.37
CA VAL A 128 2.48 13.38 -14.38
C VAL A 128 1.75 12.26 -13.63
N LEU A 129 1.75 12.32 -12.29
CA LEU A 129 0.77 11.64 -11.46
C LEU A 129 -0.35 12.62 -11.10
N THR A 130 -1.51 12.50 -11.75
CA THR A 130 -2.67 13.37 -11.47
C THR A 130 -3.44 12.85 -10.26
N VAL A 131 -3.82 13.73 -9.34
CA VAL A 131 -4.87 13.45 -8.38
C VAL A 131 -6.01 14.43 -8.65
N VAL A 132 -7.20 13.90 -8.80
CA VAL A 132 -8.43 14.69 -8.92
C VAL A 132 -9.16 14.55 -7.60
N PHE A 133 -9.33 15.63 -6.84
CA PHE A 133 -10.23 15.59 -5.70
C PHE A 133 -11.59 16.19 -6.07
N THR A 134 -12.67 15.61 -5.58
CA THR A 134 -14.01 16.19 -5.68
C THR A 134 -14.57 16.46 -4.30
N TYR A 135 -15.17 17.65 -4.15
CA TYR A 135 -15.85 18.08 -2.93
C TYR A 135 -17.29 17.61 -2.92
N ARG A 136 -17.77 17.11 -1.78
CA ARG A 136 -19.20 16.91 -1.52
C ARG A 136 -19.56 17.52 -0.16
N SER A 137 -20.38 18.57 -0.19
CA SER A 137 -21.02 19.11 1.01
C SER A 137 -22.02 18.08 1.56
N SER A 138 -21.92 17.78 2.84
CA SER A 138 -22.99 17.11 3.59
C SER A 138 -24.04 18.15 4.02
N LYS A 139 -25.32 17.76 4.04
CA LYS A 139 -26.47 18.64 4.34
C LYS A 139 -26.33 19.47 5.64
N ASN A 140 -25.46 19.07 6.56
CA ASN A 140 -25.26 19.72 7.86
C ASN A 140 -23.95 20.51 7.98
N HIS A 141 -23.20 20.79 6.90
CA HIS A 141 -21.94 21.55 6.91
C HIS A 141 -20.79 21.00 7.80
N GLU A 142 -21.00 19.94 8.60
CA GLU A 142 -20.01 19.43 9.55
C GLU A 142 -19.04 18.38 8.99
N LYS A 143 -19.30 17.81 7.80
CA LYS A 143 -18.41 16.83 7.17
C LYS A 143 -18.19 17.13 5.70
N GLU A 144 -17.00 17.64 5.42
CA GLU A 144 -16.46 17.73 4.07
C GLU A 144 -15.90 16.38 3.67
N ILE A 145 -16.39 15.82 2.56
CA ILE A 145 -15.85 14.57 2.01
C ILE A 145 -14.93 14.92 0.85
N TYR A 146 -13.63 14.70 1.06
CA TYR A 146 -12.61 14.77 0.02
C TYR A 146 -12.59 13.43 -0.73
N ARG A 147 -13.06 13.40 -1.96
CA ARG A 147 -12.97 12.19 -2.80
C ARG A 147 -11.78 12.29 -3.70
N ILE A 148 -10.71 11.60 -3.35
CA ILE A 148 -9.47 11.61 -4.12
C ILE A 148 -9.49 10.48 -5.17
N ILE A 149 -9.47 10.83 -6.44
CA ILE A 149 -9.40 9.94 -7.59
C ILE A 149 -7.96 9.97 -8.10
N SER A 150 -7.26 8.86 -7.97
CA SER A 150 -5.84 8.77 -8.35
C SER A 150 -5.63 8.61 -9.85
N GLY A 151 -4.41 8.96 -10.27
CA GLY A 151 -3.94 9.00 -11.64
C GLY A 151 -3.87 7.67 -12.40
N ARG A 152 -3.64 7.85 -13.71
CA ARG A 152 -3.50 6.80 -14.71
C ARG A 152 -2.43 5.76 -14.31
N PRO A 153 -2.52 4.52 -14.83
CA PRO A 153 -1.47 3.52 -14.64
C PRO A 153 -0.10 4.02 -15.11
N ALA A 154 0.96 3.66 -14.36
CA ALA A 154 2.33 3.85 -14.82
C ALA A 154 2.58 3.06 -16.11
N SER A 155 3.06 3.76 -17.13
CA SER A 155 3.58 3.27 -18.40
C SER A 155 4.80 2.35 -18.19
N LYS A 156 5.14 1.58 -19.22
CA LYS A 156 6.26 0.64 -19.19
C LYS A 156 7.61 1.32 -18.90
N ILE A 157 7.79 2.55 -19.41
CA ILE A 157 9.01 3.35 -19.22
C ILE A 157 9.12 3.83 -17.76
N GLU A 158 8.03 4.34 -17.18
CA GLU A 158 7.99 4.78 -15.77
C GLU A 158 8.29 3.62 -14.82
N ARG A 159 7.70 2.45 -15.06
CA ARG A 159 7.99 1.24 -14.27
C ARG A 159 9.46 0.85 -14.35
N LYS A 160 10.11 1.02 -15.50
CA LYS A 160 11.53 0.73 -15.69
C LYS A 160 12.39 1.71 -14.89
N ALA A 161 12.10 3.01 -14.98
CA ALA A 161 12.80 4.04 -14.23
C ALA A 161 12.70 3.84 -12.70
N TYR A 162 11.53 3.44 -12.17
CA TYR A 162 11.37 3.15 -10.74
C TYR A 162 12.19 1.95 -10.27
N VAL A 163 12.38 0.96 -11.14
CA VAL A 163 13.20 -0.23 -10.84
C VAL A 163 14.69 0.10 -10.92
N GLU A 164 15.10 0.99 -11.83
CA GLU A 164 16.49 1.44 -11.98
C GLU A 164 16.91 2.42 -10.88
N ALA A 165 15.98 3.24 -10.37
CA ALA A 165 16.18 4.11 -9.21
C ALA A 165 16.16 3.35 -7.87
N ALA A 166 15.67 2.10 -7.87
CA ALA A 166 15.77 1.25 -6.70
C ALA A 166 17.24 0.83 -6.50
N PRO A 167 17.78 0.88 -5.26
CA PRO A 167 19.16 0.50 -5.02
C PRO A 167 19.44 -0.91 -5.58
N ALA A 168 20.55 -1.04 -6.30
CA ALA A 168 20.94 -2.29 -6.98
C ALA A 168 20.87 -3.46 -6.00
N LYS A 169 20.27 -4.58 -6.44
CA LYS A 169 20.25 -5.83 -5.68
C LYS A 169 21.69 -6.24 -5.39
N ARG A 170 22.14 -6.00 -4.16
CA ARG A 170 23.25 -6.71 -3.54
C ARG A 170 22.71 -7.97 -2.86
#